data_AF-A0A2D6RMF0-F1
#
_entry.id   AF-A0A2D6RMF0-F1
#
_cell.length_a   1.000
_cell.length_b   1.000
_cell.length_c   1.000
_cell.angle_alpha   90.00
_cell.angle_beta   90.00
_cell.angle_gamma   90.00
#
_symmetry.space_group_name_H-M   'P 1'
#
loop_
_entity.id
_entity.type
_entity.pdbx_description
1 polymer ?
#
loop_
_entity_poly.entity_id
_entity_poly.type
_entity_poly.pdbx_seq_one_letter_code
_entity_poly.pdbx_strand_id
1 'polypeptide(L)'
;MKNPITKGLIIGTILLVVGFGLNFLINAIFPFLAAEYQNTAIFRAWTDPLMWLFFLYPFIIGIAFSLLWEKTNFKEKNIWKNGLNFGLFYFVIATIPGMVISYSSFQVSLLMTLSWTFSGLLYAVLAGILLTKWK
;
A
#
# COMPACT_ATOMS: atom_id res chain seq x y z
N MET A 1 -20.55 -14.99 -4.47
CA MET A 1 -19.83 -13.72 -4.17
C MET A 1 -18.91 -13.97 -2.98
N LYS A 2 -17.60 -13.71 -3.09
CA LYS A 2 -16.69 -13.86 -1.95
C LYS A 2 -16.99 -12.75 -0.92
N ASN A 3 -16.95 -13.06 0.38
CA ASN A 3 -17.12 -12.02 1.40
C ASN A 3 -15.96 -10.99 1.33
N PRO A 4 -16.14 -9.75 1.82
CA PRO A 4 -15.11 -8.71 1.76
C PRO A 4 -13.78 -9.12 2.41
N ILE A 5 -13.82 -9.95 3.46
CA ILE A 5 -12.61 -10.45 4.12
C ILE A 5 -11.79 -11.33 3.17
N THR A 6 -12.44 -12.27 2.46
CA THR A 6 -11.78 -13.18 1.51
C THR A 6 -11.21 -12.41 0.32
N LYS A 7 -11.97 -11.45 -0.24
CA LYS A 7 -11.47 -10.54 -1.27
C LYS A 7 -10.23 -9.80 -0.76
N GLY A 8 -10.30 -9.27 0.46
CA GLY A 8 -9.23 -8.55 1.12
C GLY A 8 -7.95 -9.37 1.32
N LEU A 9 -8.05 -10.62 1.76
CA LEU A 9 -6.89 -11.51 1.91
C LEU A 9 -6.22 -11.83 0.58
N ILE A 10 -7.01 -12.04 -0.48
CA ILE A 10 -6.48 -12.25 -1.84
C ILE A 10 -5.74 -10.99 -2.32
N ILE A 11 -6.34 -9.81 -2.13
CA ILE A 11 -5.70 -8.53 -2.45
C ILE A 11 -4.41 -8.38 -1.65
N GLY A 12 -4.44 -8.64 -0.34
CA GLY A 12 -3.25 -8.54 0.51
C GLY A 12 -2.11 -9.45 0.06
N THR A 13 -2.43 -10.66 -0.38
CA THR A 13 -1.43 -11.58 -0.97
C THR A 13 -0.81 -10.98 -2.23
N ILE A 14 -1.63 -10.42 -3.13
CA ILE A 14 -1.13 -9.77 -4.35
C ILE A 14 -0.30 -8.54 -4.01
N LEU A 15 -0.76 -7.69 -3.08
CA LEU A 15 -0.05 -6.50 -2.65
C LEU A 15 1.29 -6.83 -1.97
N LEU A 16 1.38 -7.95 -1.24
CA LEU A 16 2.64 -8.42 -0.67
C LEU A 16 3.65 -8.76 -1.78
N VAL A 17 3.23 -9.53 -2.78
CA VAL A 17 4.10 -9.90 -3.92
C VAL A 17 4.53 -8.66 -4.72
N VAL A 18 3.58 -7.77 -5.02
CA VAL A 18 3.86 -6.50 -5.70
C VAL A 18 4.79 -5.63 -4.85
N GLY A 19 4.62 -5.63 -3.53
CA GLY A 19 5.47 -4.88 -2.62
C GLY A 19 6.90 -5.35 -2.58
N PHE A 20 7.16 -6.66 -2.62
CA PHE A 20 8.51 -7.18 -2.80
C PHE A 20 9.12 -6.73 -4.12
N GLY A 21 8.36 -6.81 -5.22
CA GLY A 21 8.80 -6.35 -6.54
C GLY A 21 9.13 -4.85 -6.57
N LEU A 22 8.25 -4.01 -6.02
CA LEU A 22 8.47 -2.57 -5.92
C LEU A 22 9.65 -2.23 -5.04
N ASN A 23 9.77 -2.87 -3.88
CA ASN A 23 10.90 -2.64 -2.97
C ASN A 23 12.23 -2.99 -3.65
N PHE A 24 12.29 -4.12 -4.36
CA PHE A 24 13.46 -4.50 -5.16
C PHE A 24 13.80 -3.43 -6.22
N LEU A 25 12.82 -2.99 -7.01
CA LEU A 25 13.01 -1.98 -8.04
C LEU A 25 13.44 -0.62 -7.48
N ILE A 26 12.77 -0.16 -6.42
CA ILE A 26 13.07 1.12 -5.76
C ILE A 26 14.48 1.10 -5.19
N ASN A 27 14.88 0.03 -4.52
CA ASN A 27 16.24 -0.08 -3.94
C ASN A 27 17.33 -0.20 -5.01
N ALA A 28 17.02 -0.79 -6.17
CA ALA A 28 17.94 -0.84 -7.29
C ALA A 28 18.17 0.55 -7.92
N ILE A 29 17.12 1.38 -8.00
CA ILE A 29 17.20 2.74 -8.56
C ILE A 29 17.75 3.74 -7.54
N PHE A 30 17.35 3.59 -6.27
CA PHE A 30 17.67 4.50 -5.16
C PHE A 30 18.34 3.73 -4.01
N PRO A 31 19.62 3.34 -4.15
CA PRO A 31 20.32 2.54 -3.13
C PRO A 31 20.43 3.24 -1.77
N PHE A 32 20.32 4.57 -1.73
CA PHE A 32 20.25 5.34 -0.48
C PHE A 32 19.04 4.98 0.39
N LEU A 33 17.90 4.63 -0.22
CA LEU A 33 16.73 4.16 0.52
C LEU A 33 17.00 2.81 1.18
N ALA A 34 17.74 1.92 0.50
CA ALA A 34 18.14 0.64 1.09
C ALA A 34 19.01 0.86 2.34
N ALA A 35 19.97 1.79 2.28
CA ALA A 35 20.80 2.14 3.44
C ALA A 35 19.96 2.73 4.59
N GLU A 36 18.96 3.57 4.27
CA GLU A 36 18.06 4.14 5.27
C GLU A 36 17.19 3.06 5.94
N TYR A 37 16.67 2.08 5.20
CA TYR A 37 15.96 0.93 5.78
C TYR A 37 16.82 0.07 6.72
N GLN A 38 18.15 0.08 6.56
CA GLN A 38 19.07 -0.62 7.46
C GLN A 38 19.42 0.18 8.72
N ASN A 39 18.97 1.44 8.82
CA ASN A 39 19.23 2.26 10.00
C ASN A 39 18.35 1.80 11.18
N THR A 40 18.95 1.06 12.11
CA THR A 40 18.26 0.52 13.29
C THR A 40 17.85 1.56 14.32
N ALA A 41 18.28 2.82 14.18
CA ALA A 41 17.75 3.91 14.99
C ALA A 41 16.34 4.33 14.53
N ILE A 42 15.96 4.02 13.28
CA ILE A 42 14.68 4.39 12.67
C ILE A 42 13.78 3.15 12.51
N PHE A 43 14.33 2.06 11.97
CA PHE A 43 13.59 0.83 11.68
C PHE A 43 13.98 -0.30 12.62
N ARG A 44 13.03 -1.21 12.89
CA ARG A 44 13.32 -2.40 13.68
C ARG A 44 14.22 -3.35 12.89
N ALA A 45 15.19 -3.94 13.58
CA ALA A 45 16.02 -4.99 13.00
C ALA A 45 15.20 -6.26 12.72
N TRP A 46 15.63 -7.06 11.76
CA TRP A 46 15.01 -8.36 11.42
C TRP A 46 15.04 -9.37 12.57
N THR A 47 15.97 -9.22 13.49
CA THR A 47 16.08 -10.03 14.71
C THR A 47 15.01 -9.71 15.74
N ASP A 48 14.34 -8.55 15.65
CA ASP A 48 13.20 -8.20 16.50
C ASP A 48 11.94 -8.92 16.00
N PRO A 49 11.31 -9.80 16.82
CA PRO A 49 10.10 -10.52 16.44
C PRO A 49 8.93 -9.61 16.00
N LEU A 50 8.85 -8.39 16.54
CA LEU A 50 7.78 -7.45 16.17
C LEU A 50 7.95 -6.89 14.76
N MET A 51 9.15 -6.92 14.18
CA MET A 51 9.37 -6.51 12.78
C MET A 51 8.54 -7.37 11.81
N TRP A 52 8.28 -8.63 12.16
CA TRP A 52 7.49 -9.54 11.32
C TRP A 52 6.02 -9.14 11.17
N LEU A 53 5.47 -8.32 12.09
CA LEU A 53 4.14 -7.75 11.94
C LEU A 53 4.02 -6.84 10.72
N PHE A 54 5.13 -6.32 10.19
CA PHE A 54 5.16 -5.59 8.94
C PHE A 54 4.53 -6.39 7.79
N PHE A 55 4.75 -7.71 7.74
CA PHE A 55 4.20 -8.56 6.68
C PHE A 55 2.70 -8.81 6.82
N LEU A 56 2.10 -8.46 7.95
CA LEU A 56 0.65 -8.49 8.13
C LEU A 56 -0.02 -7.27 7.48
N TYR A 57 0.71 -6.16 7.30
CA TYR A 57 0.17 -4.92 6.77
C TYR A 57 -0.56 -5.07 5.42
N PRO A 58 -0.01 -5.76 4.40
CA PRO A 58 -0.71 -5.94 3.12
C PRO A 58 -2.08 -6.59 3.26
N PHE A 59 -2.26 -7.49 4.22
CA PHE A 59 -3.53 -8.16 4.48
C PHE A 59 -4.54 -7.24 5.19
N ILE A 60 -4.08 -6.48 6.17
CA ILE A 60 -4.90 -5.48 6.87
C ILE A 60 -5.41 -4.45 5.86
N ILE A 61 -4.53 -3.90 5.03
CA ILE A 61 -4.92 -2.89 4.05
C ILE A 61 -5.75 -3.50 2.92
N GLY A 62 -5.49 -4.74 2.50
CA GLY A 62 -6.32 -5.45 1.52
C GLY A 62 -7.76 -5.61 1.99
N ILE A 63 -7.97 -5.99 3.25
CA ILE A 63 -9.31 -6.05 3.87
C ILE A 63 -9.94 -4.65 3.95
N ALA A 64 -9.20 -3.64 4.40
CA ALA A 64 -9.69 -2.26 4.44
C ALA A 64 -10.13 -1.76 3.05
N PHE A 65 -9.34 -2.02 2.01
CA PHE A 65 -9.70 -1.68 0.63
C PHE A 65 -10.96 -2.41 0.18
N SER A 66 -11.07 -3.71 0.47
CA SER A 66 -12.29 -4.45 0.10
C SER A 66 -13.52 -3.91 0.81
N LEU A 67 -13.42 -3.52 2.09
CA LEU A 67 -14.55 -2.94 2.83
C LEU A 67 -14.92 -1.55 2.31
N LEU A 68 -13.90 -0.72 2.04
CA LEU A 68 -14.09 0.61 1.49
C LEU A 68 -14.77 0.56 0.12
N TRP A 69 -14.34 -0.37 -0.73
CA TRP A 69 -14.89 -0.55 -2.08
C TRP A 69 -16.40 -0.80 -2.09
N GLU A 70 -16.94 -1.59 -1.16
CA GLU A 70 -18.37 -1.84 -1.03
C GLU A 70 -19.18 -0.58 -0.67
N LYS A 71 -18.52 0.48 -0.18
CA LYS A 71 -19.12 1.79 0.08
C LYS A 71 -19.01 2.76 -1.10
N THR A 72 -18.30 2.37 -2.15
CA THR A 72 -18.09 3.21 -3.33
C THR A 72 -19.06 2.87 -4.46
N ASN A 73 -19.46 3.90 -5.22
CA ASN A 73 -20.36 3.76 -6.37
C ASN A 73 -19.63 3.88 -7.73
N PHE A 74 -18.35 3.52 -7.79
CA PHE A 74 -17.58 3.56 -9.05
C PHE A 74 -18.12 2.51 -10.04
N LYS A 75 -18.86 2.95 -11.07
CA LYS A 75 -19.59 2.10 -12.03
C LYS A 75 -19.09 2.29 -13.47
N GLU A 76 -17.82 2.63 -13.64
CA GLU A 76 -17.25 2.76 -14.98
C GLU A 76 -17.22 1.39 -15.67
N LYS A 77 -17.47 1.37 -16.98
CA LYS A 77 -17.32 0.15 -17.78
C LYS A 77 -15.86 -0.30 -17.87
N ASN A 78 -14.92 0.64 -17.75
CA ASN A 78 -13.49 0.39 -17.82
C ASN A 78 -12.92 0.09 -16.42
N ILE A 79 -12.37 -1.12 -16.24
CA ILE A 79 -11.76 -1.57 -14.98
C ILE A 79 -10.61 -0.68 -14.51
N TRP A 80 -9.83 -0.13 -15.45
CA TRP A 80 -8.71 0.75 -15.15
C TRP A 80 -9.18 2.08 -14.60
N LYS A 81 -10.28 2.61 -15.14
CA LYS A 81 -10.88 3.86 -14.67
C LYS A 81 -11.48 3.71 -13.26
N ASN A 82 -12.14 2.58 -12.99
CA ASN A 82 -12.61 2.25 -11.64
C ASN A 82 -11.45 2.12 -10.64
N GLY A 83 -10.37 1.43 -11.03
CA GLY A 83 -9.16 1.32 -10.23
C GLY A 83 -8.53 2.67 -9.92
N LEU A 84 -8.37 3.52 -10.93
CA LEU A 84 -7.81 4.86 -10.78
C LEU A 84 -8.68 5.74 -9.88
N ASN A 85 -10.01 5.74 -10.08
CA ASN A 85 -10.93 6.51 -9.24
C ASN A 85 -10.85 6.08 -7.77
N PHE A 86 -10.82 4.77 -7.50
CA PHE A 86 -10.68 4.25 -6.15
C PHE A 86 -9.31 4.58 -5.54
N GLY A 87 -8.24 4.39 -6.32
CA GLY A 87 -6.88 4.70 -5.89
C GLY A 87 -6.69 6.16 -5.55
N LEU A 88 -7.15 7.08 -6.41
CA LEU A 88 -7.09 8.53 -6.18
C LEU A 88 -7.94 8.95 -4.98
N PHE A 89 -9.14 8.37 -4.84
CA PHE A 89 -9.99 8.62 -3.68
C PHE A 89 -9.27 8.25 -2.38
N TYR A 90 -8.76 7.02 -2.26
CA TYR A 90 -7.99 6.59 -1.09
C TYR A 90 -6.72 7.43 -0.88
N PHE A 91 -6.03 7.76 -1.96
CA PHE A 91 -4.80 8.53 -1.93
C PHE A 91 -4.99 9.90 -1.29
N VAL A 92 -6.04 10.63 -1.67
CA VAL A 92 -6.34 11.95 -1.12
C VAL A 92 -6.78 11.87 0.34
N ILE A 93 -7.63 10.92 0.70
CA ILE A 93 -8.24 10.88 2.04
C ILE A 93 -7.33 10.26 3.11
N ALA A 94 -6.42 9.35 2.72
CA ALA A 94 -5.65 8.55 3.67
C ALA A 94 -4.15 8.63 3.40
N THR A 95 -3.69 8.41 2.16
CA THR A 95 -2.25 8.38 1.86
C THR A 95 -1.60 9.73 2.06
N ILE A 96 -2.12 10.82 1.46
CA ILE A 96 -1.53 12.16 1.60
C ILE A 96 -1.47 12.59 3.07
N PRO A 97 -2.58 12.56 3.85
CA PRO A 97 -2.53 12.90 5.27
C PRO A 97 -1.55 12.03 6.07
N GLY A 98 -1.54 10.72 5.84
CA GLY A 98 -0.64 9.79 6.53
C GLY A 98 0.83 10.06 6.24
N MET A 99 1.16 10.40 5.00
CA MET A 99 2.54 10.69 4.57
C MET A 99 3.00 12.07 5.06
N VAL A 100 2.11 13.06 5.11
CA VAL A 100 2.41 14.37 5.72
C VAL A 100 2.78 14.22 7.19
N ILE A 101 1.98 13.48 7.96
CA ILE A 101 2.30 13.20 9.38
C ILE A 101 3.58 12.40 9.51
N SER A 102 3.81 11.41 8.63
CA SER A 102 5.01 10.59 8.67
C SER A 102 6.27 11.42 8.47
N TYR A 103 6.28 12.31 7.47
CA TYR A 103 7.42 13.18 7.19
C TYR A 103 7.63 14.25 8.27
N SER A 104 6.55 14.75 8.88
CA SER A 104 6.66 15.77 9.93
C SER A 104 7.05 15.21 11.30
N SER A 105 6.85 13.91 11.54
CA SER A 105 6.98 13.31 12.88
C SER A 105 8.07 12.25 13.00
N PHE A 106 8.41 11.55 11.92
CA PHE A 106 9.47 10.54 11.92
C PHE A 106 10.76 11.08 11.30
N GLN A 107 11.89 10.51 11.73
CA GLN A 107 13.22 10.85 11.23
C GLN A 107 13.54 10.12 9.92
N VAL A 108 12.60 10.17 8.96
CA VAL A 108 12.74 9.56 7.63
C VAL A 108 12.97 10.63 6.58
N SER A 109 13.70 10.28 5.53
CA SER A 109 13.98 11.19 4.43
C SER A 109 12.70 11.52 3.65
N LEU A 110 12.73 12.67 2.97
CA LEU A 110 11.65 13.03 2.03
C LEU A 110 11.51 11.97 0.93
N LEU A 111 12.64 11.44 0.44
CA LEU A 111 12.64 10.41 -0.60
C LEU A 111 11.95 9.12 -0.12
N MET A 112 12.18 8.72 1.14
CA MET A 112 11.52 7.57 1.75
C MET A 112 10.00 7.77 1.78
N THR A 113 9.56 8.92 2.29
CA THR A 113 8.14 9.27 2.35
C THR A 113 7.50 9.30 0.95
N LEU A 114 8.18 9.89 -0.04
CA LEU A 114 7.69 9.91 -1.42
C LEU A 114 7.57 8.48 -1.98
N SER A 115 8.55 7.61 -1.72
CA SER A 115 8.51 6.21 -2.17
C SER A 115 7.29 5.47 -1.61
N TRP A 116 6.96 5.69 -0.33
CA TRP A 116 5.76 5.13 0.31
C TRP A 116 4.47 5.74 -0.23
N THR A 117 4.48 7.05 -0.51
CA THR A 117 3.37 7.78 -1.12
C THR A 117 3.00 7.18 -2.47
N PHE A 118 3.97 6.97 -3.35
CA PHE A 118 3.76 6.36 -4.66
C PHE A 118 3.34 4.89 -4.56
N SER A 119 3.99 4.13 -3.68
CA SER A 119 3.65 2.72 -3.45
C SER A 119 2.20 2.57 -2.96
N GLY A 120 1.78 3.42 -2.01
CA GLY A 120 0.42 3.44 -1.48
C GLY A 120 -0.63 3.76 -2.55
N LEU A 121 -0.37 4.73 -3.42
CA LEU A 121 -1.25 5.02 -4.57
C LEU A 121 -1.35 3.80 -5.50
N LEU A 122 -0.22 3.20 -5.85
CA LEU A 122 -0.19 2.03 -6.73
C LEU A 122 -0.96 0.84 -6.14
N TYR A 123 -0.80 0.56 -4.84
CA TYR A 123 -1.56 -0.48 -4.15
C TYR A 123 -3.06 -0.22 -4.18
N ALA A 124 -3.47 1.02 -3.91
CA ALA A 124 -4.89 1.37 -3.93
C ALA A 124 -5.49 1.24 -5.34
N VAL A 125 -4.79 1.72 -6.37
CA VAL A 125 -5.21 1.55 -7.77
C VAL A 125 -5.35 0.07 -8.12
N LEU A 126 -4.33 -0.73 -7.81
CA LEU A 126 -4.33 -2.17 -8.10
C LEU A 126 -5.47 -2.89 -7.37
N ALA A 127 -5.70 -2.57 -6.10
CA ALA A 127 -6.81 -3.12 -5.33
C ALA A 127 -8.16 -2.78 -5.99
N GLY A 128 -8.38 -1.54 -6.43
CA GLY A 128 -9.60 -1.13 -7.13
C GLY A 128 -9.82 -1.86 -8.46
N ILE A 129 -8.75 -2.11 -9.23
CA ILE A 129 -8.82 -2.92 -10.47
C ILE A 129 -9.27 -4.34 -10.15
N LEU A 130 -8.67 -4.97 -9.13
CA LEU A 130 -8.99 -6.34 -8.72
C LEU A 130 -10.42 -6.45 -8.19
N LEU A 131 -10.85 -5.50 -7.34
CA LEU A 131 -12.19 -5.45 -6.74
C LEU A 131 -13.28 -5.22 -7.78
N THR A 132 -12.98 -4.52 -8.88
CA THR A 132 -13.92 -4.38 -10.00
C THR A 132 -14.31 -5.72 -10.61
N LYS A 133 -13.40 -6.71 -10.62
CA LYS A 133 -13.66 -8.06 -11.16
C LYS A 133 -14.55 -8.92 -10.26
N TRP A 134 -14.71 -8.53 -9.00
CA TRP A 134 -15.50 -9.24 -8.00
C TRP A 134 -16.73 -8.46 -7.53
N LYS A 135 -17.17 -7.47 -8.32
CA LYS A 135 -18.50 -6.88 -8.18
C LYS A 135 -19.58 -7.92 -8.45
#